data_AF-A0A9J6GRH4-F1
#
_entry.id   AF-A0A9J6GRH4-F1
#
_cell.length_a   1.000
_cell.length_b   1.000
_cell.length_c   1.000
_cell.angle_alpha   90.00
_cell.angle_beta   90.00
_cell.angle_gamma   90.00
#
_symmetry.space_group_name_H-M   'P 1'
#
loop_
_entity.id
_entity.type
_entity.pdbx_description
1 polymer ?
#
loop_
_entity_poly.entity_id
_entity_poly.type
_entity_poly.pdbx_seq_one_letter_code
_entity_poly.pdbx_strand_id
1 'polypeptide(L)' 'MTDDIEYTTKHPVYINEHPCPQKKKLLGKIIAKKKELGWRFAWSRNGKVFKRKIENSKIVRIACKADLTKMRR' A
#
# COMPACT_ATOMS: atom_id res chain seq x y z
N MET A 1 -3.26 -37.18 -25.41
CA MET A 1 -1.87 -37.06 -24.94
C MET A 1 -1.72 -35.61 -24.55
N THR A 2 -2.10 -35.33 -23.30
CA THR A 2 -2.19 -33.96 -22.77
C THR A 2 -1.40 -33.98 -21.47
N ASP A 3 -0.10 -34.02 -21.67
CA ASP A 3 0.92 -33.81 -20.65
C ASP A 3 1.66 -32.52 -21.03
N ASP A 4 2.40 -31.92 -20.11
CA ASP A 4 3.02 -30.59 -20.21
C ASP A 4 2.09 -29.39 -19.99
N ILE A 5 1.72 -29.14 -18.73
CA ILE A 5 2.36 -28.05 -17.99
C ILE A 5 2.42 -28.46 -16.51
N GLU A 6 3.50 -29.13 -16.09
CA GLU A 6 3.78 -29.36 -14.68
C GLU A 6 4.23 -28.05 -14.00
N TYR A 7 3.34 -27.05 -13.91
CA TYR A 7 3.58 -25.87 -13.09
C TYR A 7 3.32 -26.22 -11.63
N THR A 8 4.31 -26.85 -11.01
CA THR A 8 4.34 -27.12 -9.57
C THR A 8 4.13 -25.79 -8.81
N THR A 9 3.01 -25.69 -8.11
CA THR A 9 2.48 -24.47 -7.48
C THR A 9 3.25 -24.09 -6.21
N LYS A 10 4.56 -23.84 -6.31
CA LYS A 10 5.41 -23.44 -5.17
C LYS A 10 6.32 -22.23 -5.41
N HIS A 11 6.18 -21.55 -6.55
CA HIS A 11 6.94 -20.33 -6.81
C HIS A 11 6.11 -19.09 -6.49
N PRO A 12 6.57 -18.18 -5.61
CA PRO A 12 5.90 -16.91 -5.41
C PRO A 12 5.97 -16.10 -6.71
N VAL A 13 4.83 -15.94 -7.37
CA VAL A 13 4.70 -15.11 -8.57
C VAL A 13 4.71 -13.64 -8.14
N TYR A 14 5.78 -12.93 -8.50
CA TYR A 14 5.90 -11.50 -8.24
C TYR A 14 5.23 -10.72 -9.37
N ILE A 15 3.98 -10.34 -9.18
CA ILE A 15 3.29 -9.44 -10.10
C ILE A 15 3.76 -8.02 -9.78
N ASN A 16 4.42 -7.38 -10.74
CA ASN A 16 4.75 -5.97 -10.63
C ASN A 16 3.43 -5.18 -10.72
N GLU A 17 2.85 -4.83 -9.57
CA GLU A 17 1.65 -4.02 -9.53
C GLU A 17 1.96 -2.69 -10.22
N HIS A 18 1.23 -2.36 -11.28
CA HIS A 18 1.22 -1.01 -11.85
C HIS A 18 0.15 -0.20 -11.10
N PRO A 19 0.50 0.56 -10.04
CA PRO A 19 -0.49 1.38 -9.36
C PRO A 19 -0.99 2.46 -10.32
N CYS A 20 -2.31 2.58 -10.43
CA CYS A 20 -2.95 3.64 -11.20
C CYS A 20 -2.35 5.01 -10.82
N PRO A 21 -2.24 5.97 -11.75
CA PRO A 21 -1.63 7.28 -11.50
C PRO A 21 -2.20 7.99 -10.25
N GLN A 22 -3.50 7.83 -10.02
CA GLN A 22 -4.19 8.33 -8.83
C GLN A 22 -3.62 7.76 -7.52
N LYS A 23 -3.31 6.47 -7.49
CA LYS A 23 -2.74 5.78 -6.32
C LYS A 23 -1.29 6.15 -6.10
N LYS A 24 -0.49 6.33 -7.17
CA LYS A 24 0.87 6.90 -7.07
C LYS A 24 0.84 8.30 -6.44
N LYS A 25 -0.06 9.16 -6.91
CA LYS A 25 -0.26 10.51 -6.36
C LYS A 25 -0.74 10.49 -4.91
N LEU A 26 -1.59 9.53 -4.55
CA LEU A 26 -2.07 9.35 -3.18
C LEU A 26 -0.92 8.88 -2.26
N LEU A 27 -0.13 7.90 -2.68
CA LEU A 27 1.03 7.41 -1.94
C LEU A 27 2.05 8.52 -1.70
N GLY A 28 2.38 9.33 -2.72
CA GLY A 28 3.27 10.48 -2.56
C GLY A 28 2.77 11.48 -1.52
N LYS A 29 1.47 11.79 -1.51
CA LYS A 29 0.84 12.65 -0.50
C LYS A 29 0.90 12.06 0.90
N ILE A 30 0.69 10.75 1.03
CA ILE A 30 0.75 10.06 2.32
C ILE A 30 2.18 10.06 2.86
N ILE A 31 3.19 9.88 1.99
CA ILE A 31 4.61 9.95 2.37
C ILE A 31 4.99 11.36 2.81
N ALA A 32 4.49 12.41 2.15
CA ALA A 32 4.67 13.79 2.60
C ALA A 32 4.01 13.99 3.98
N LYS A 33 2.74 13.58 4.11
CA LYS A 33 1.98 13.74 5.35
C LYS A 33 2.52 12.91 6.52
N LYS A 34 3.15 11.78 6.23
CA LYS A 34 3.88 10.93 7.19
C LYS A 34 4.91 11.77 7.96
N LYS A 35 5.67 12.63 7.27
CA LYS A 35 6.68 13.49 7.89
C LYS A 35 6.01 14.54 8.79
N GLU A 36 4.94 15.17 8.31
CA GLU A 36 4.21 16.20 9.06
C GLU A 36 3.54 15.66 10.34
N LEU A 37 2.97 14.46 10.28
CA LEU A 37 2.20 13.86 11.38
C LEU A 37 3.00 12.86 12.23
N GLY A 38 4.29 12.69 11.95
CA GLY A 38 5.18 11.78 12.68
C GLY A 38 4.76 10.31 12.57
N TRP A 39 4.26 9.88 11.41
CA TRP A 39 4.01 8.47 11.18
C TRP A 39 5.33 7.76 10.86
N ARG A 40 5.53 6.56 11.39
CA ARG A 40 6.74 5.77 11.14
C ARG A 40 6.64 4.98 9.84
N PHE A 41 5.44 4.57 9.44
CA PHE A 41 5.25 3.72 8.26
C PHE A 41 4.12 4.22 7.35
N ALA A 42 4.37 4.15 6.04
CA ALA A 42 3.41 4.34 4.97
C ALA A 42 3.83 3.46 3.79
N TRP A 43 2.90 2.65 3.24
CA TRP A 43 3.20 1.72 2.15
C TRP A 43 1.93 1.42 1.35
N SER A 44 2.10 0.85 0.15
CA SER A 44 1.01 0.30 -0.65
C SER A 44 1.13 -1.21 -0.76
N ARG A 45 0.00 -1.91 -0.80
CA ARG A 45 -0.10 -3.35 -1.08
C ARG A 45 -1.45 -3.66 -1.73
N ASN A 46 -1.45 -4.44 -2.81
CA ASN A 46 -2.65 -4.82 -3.57
C ASN A 46 -3.53 -3.61 -3.93
N GLY A 47 -2.88 -2.53 -4.38
CA GLY A 47 -3.53 -1.29 -4.79
C GLY A 47 -4.16 -0.52 -3.64
N LYS A 48 -3.92 -0.90 -2.39
CA LYS A 48 -4.42 -0.20 -1.21
C LYS A 48 -3.26 0.50 -0.54
N VAL A 49 -3.48 1.72 -0.06
CA VAL A 49 -2.46 2.46 0.68
C VAL A 49 -2.76 2.38 2.17
N PHE A 50 -1.71 2.20 2.95
CA PHE A 50 -1.77 2.00 4.39
C PHE A 50 -0.79 2.94 5.09
N LYS A 51 -1.10 3.25 6.35
CA LYS A 51 -0.21 3.94 7.28
C LYS A 51 -0.16 3.24 8.63
N ARG A 52 0.88 3.54 9.39
CA ARG A 52 1.01 3.15 10.80
C ARG A 52 1.84 4.18 11.55
N LYS A 53 1.35 4.63 12.72
CA LYS A 53 2.02 5.69 13.51
C LYS A 53 3.33 5.18 14.12
N ILE A 54 3.27 4.11 14.89
CA ILE A 54 4.44 3.40 15.45
C ILE A 54 4.25 1.89 15.32
N GLU A 55 5.26 1.11 15.69
CA GLU A 55 5.35 -0.34 15.46
C GLU A 55 4.31 -1.18 16.22
N ASN A 56 3.62 -0.61 17.22
CA ASN A 56 2.52 -1.25 17.94
C ASN A 56 1.17 -0.55 17.71
N SER A 57 1.11 0.48 16.86
CA SER A 57 -0.16 1.14 16.54
C SER A 57 -1.00 0.37 15.55
N LYS A 58 -2.29 0.69 15.52
CA LYS A 58 -3.24 0.18 14.52
C LYS A 58 -2.80 0.59 13.10
N ILE A 59 -2.91 -0.35 12.17
CA ILE A 59 -2.74 -0.09 10.74
C ILE A 59 -4.03 0.54 10.22
N VAL A 60 -3.91 1.65 9.49
CA VAL A 60 -5.08 2.34 8.92
C VAL A 60 -4.96 2.37 7.40
N ARG A 61 -6.00 1.91 6.72
CA ARG A 61 -6.12 2.02 5.25
C ARG A 61 -6.55 3.44 4.88
N ILE A 62 -5.87 4.03 3.90
CA ILE A 62 -6.23 5.33 3.33
C ILE A 62 -6.74 5.06 1.92
N ALA A 63 -8.05 5.24 1.72
CA ALA A 63 -8.68 4.99 0.42
C ALA A 63 -8.65 6.25 -0.46
N CYS A 64 -8.89 7.42 0.16
CA CYS A 64 -9.05 8.67 -0.57
C CYS A 64 -8.27 9.82 0.06
N LYS A 65 -8.13 10.91 -0.71
CA LYS A 65 -7.48 12.13 -0.22
C LYS A 65 -8.22 12.75 0.98
N ALA A 66 -9.55 12.58 1.05
CA ALA A 66 -10.36 13.09 2.15
C ALA A 66 -10.02 12.45 3.50
N ASP A 67 -9.61 11.17 3.52
CA ASP A 67 -9.18 10.48 4.74
C ASP A 67 -7.93 11.13 5.34
N LEU A 68 -7.04 11.71 4.52
CA LEU A 68 -5.87 12.44 5.01
C LEU A 68 -6.25 13.72 5.74
N THR A 69 -7.28 14.44 5.26
CA THR A 69 -7.70 15.71 5.85
C THR A 69 -8.32 15.53 7.23
N LYS A 70 -8.99 14.39 7.45
CA LYS A 70 -9.61 14.04 8.75
C LYS A 70 -8.58 13.64 9.82
N MET A 71 -7.35 13.34 9.42
CA MET A 71 -6.29 12.90 10.32
C MET A 71 -5.55 14.13 10.88
N ARG A 72 -6.13 14.78 11.90
CA ARG A 72 -5.43 15.82 12.68
C ARG A 72 -4.59 15.20 13.80
N ARG A 73 -3.60 15.98 14.26
CA ARG A 73 -2.64 15.63 15.30
C ARG A 73 -3.29 15.60 16.68
#